data_AF-A0A5E4LXH1-F1
#
_entry.id   AF-A0A5E4LXH1-F1
#
_cell.length_a   1.000
_cell.length_b   1.000
_cell.length_c   1.000
_cell.angle_alpha   90.00
_cell.angle_beta   90.00
_cell.angle_gamma   90.00
#
_symmetry.space_group_name_H-M   'P 1'
#
loop_
_entity.id
_entity.type
_entity.pdbx_description
1 polymer ?
#
loop_
_entity_poly.entity_id
_entity_poly.type
_entity_poly.pdbx_seq_one_letter_code
_entity_poly.pdbx_strand_id
1 'polypeptide(L)'
;MVLSIPYENIDSICSQLLPNVNHSCIVISPIVPLIKTDAGFELISFKEKKPSAFELVQKYMKDKSKLVSAFHTISEKKLIEPKLVLDSDIFVCGDDENAVNTVNVLIKEIKNLRPILLGPGSLSYLAETATPILINAMIKNKMKNPGIKII
;
A
#
# COMPACT_ATOMS: atom_id res chain seq x y z
N MET A 1 -0.60 7.62 -10.89
CA MET A 1 0.42 8.24 -10.00
C MET A 1 0.58 7.39 -8.76
N VAL A 2 1.81 7.12 -8.31
CA VAL A 2 2.06 6.36 -7.06
C VAL A 2 2.51 7.33 -5.96
N LEU A 3 1.87 7.31 -4.80
CA LEU A 3 2.20 8.16 -3.64
C LEU A 3 3.26 7.52 -2.76
N SER A 4 4.50 7.45 -3.25
CA SER A 4 5.65 6.93 -2.51
C SER A 4 6.20 7.94 -1.51
N ILE A 5 5.38 8.32 -0.51
CA ILE A 5 5.70 9.32 0.51
C ILE A 5 5.54 8.73 1.93
N PRO A 6 6.23 9.27 2.95
CA PRO A 6 6.01 8.88 4.34
C PRO A 6 4.57 9.21 4.82
N TYR A 7 4.06 8.43 5.77
CA TYR A 7 2.72 8.58 6.32
C TYR A 7 2.50 9.96 6.97
N GLU A 8 3.49 10.45 7.71
CA GLU A 8 3.51 11.76 8.36
C GLU A 8 3.42 12.94 7.39
N ASN A 9 3.73 12.72 6.10
CA ASN A 9 3.71 13.75 5.08
C ASN A 9 2.43 13.77 4.24
N ILE A 10 1.47 12.85 4.48
CA ILE A 10 0.24 12.74 3.68
C ILE A 10 -0.49 14.08 3.64
N ASP A 11 -0.80 14.68 4.78
CA ASP A 11 -1.62 15.89 4.83
C ASP A 11 -0.94 17.07 4.11
N SER A 12 0.36 17.25 4.33
CA SER A 12 1.13 18.34 3.71
C SER A 12 1.23 18.18 2.18
N ILE A 13 1.49 16.96 1.69
CA ILE A 13 1.73 16.72 0.26
C ILE A 13 0.40 16.59 -0.49
N CYS A 14 -0.53 15.81 0.03
CA CYS A 14 -1.78 15.50 -0.66
C CYS A 14 -2.71 16.71 -0.77
N SER A 15 -2.72 17.60 0.24
CA SER A 15 -3.51 18.84 0.20
C SER A 15 -3.10 19.79 -0.93
N GLN A 16 -1.82 19.77 -1.33
CA GLN A 16 -1.31 20.62 -2.41
C GLN A 16 -1.34 19.90 -3.76
N LEU A 17 -1.04 18.60 -3.77
CA LEU A 17 -0.88 17.83 -5.00
C LEU A 17 -2.22 17.34 -5.57
N LEU A 18 -3.02 16.62 -4.78
CA LEU A 18 -4.18 15.88 -5.28
C LEU A 18 -5.30 16.76 -5.84
N PRO A 19 -5.56 17.97 -5.32
CA PRO A 19 -6.45 18.93 -5.97
C PRO A 19 -5.99 19.44 -7.33
N ASN A 20 -4.75 19.18 -7.74
CA ASN A 20 -4.22 19.63 -9.05
C ASN A 20 -4.03 18.46 -10.03
N VAL A 21 -4.24 17.23 -9.58
CA VAL A 21 -4.14 16.03 -10.41
C VAL A 21 -5.30 15.98 -11.43
N ASN A 22 -5.01 15.46 -12.62
CA ASN A 22 -5.99 15.24 -13.68
C ASN A 22 -7.11 14.29 -13.20
N HIS A 23 -8.36 14.60 -13.52
CA HIS A 23 -9.54 13.79 -13.18
C HIS A 23 -9.46 12.31 -13.60
N SER A 24 -8.75 11.99 -14.69
CA SER A 24 -8.58 10.61 -15.15
C SER A 24 -7.42 9.87 -14.48
N CYS A 25 -6.61 10.56 -13.67
CA CYS A 25 -5.43 9.98 -13.04
C CYS A 25 -5.84 9.05 -11.90
N ILE A 26 -5.47 7.78 -12.02
CA ILE A 26 -5.54 6.81 -10.93
C ILE A 26 -4.39 7.08 -9.96
N VAL A 27 -4.72 7.24 -8.69
CA VAL A 27 -3.77 7.45 -7.60
C VAL A 27 -3.62 6.14 -6.85
N ILE A 28 -2.38 5.67 -6.68
CA ILE A 28 -2.04 4.43 -6.01
C ILE A 28 -1.37 4.78 -4.68
N SER A 29 -1.91 4.29 -3.57
CA SER A 29 -1.34 4.46 -2.24
C SER A 29 -0.64 3.18 -1.77
N PRO A 30 0.71 3.16 -1.70
CA PRO A 30 1.49 2.10 -1.04
C PRO A 30 1.81 2.39 0.43
N ILE A 31 1.26 3.48 0.98
CA ILE A 31 1.68 4.05 2.26
C ILE A 31 1.20 3.17 3.42
N VAL A 32 2.06 2.98 4.41
CA VAL A 32 1.74 2.22 5.63
C VAL A 32 1.95 3.11 6.86
N PRO A 33 0.94 3.32 7.71
CA PRO A 33 1.05 4.04 8.98
C PRO A 33 1.82 3.22 10.03
N LEU A 34 3.15 3.21 9.97
CA LEU A 34 3.98 2.35 10.82
C LEU A 34 4.58 3.10 12.02
N ILE A 35 4.52 2.51 13.22
CA ILE A 35 5.24 2.99 14.41
C ILE A 35 6.05 1.87 15.04
N LYS A 36 7.25 2.19 15.54
CA LYS A 36 8.08 1.26 16.31
C LYS A 36 7.83 1.46 17.81
N THR A 37 7.54 0.38 18.50
CA THR A 37 7.33 0.29 19.95
C THR A 37 8.29 -0.72 20.57
N ASP A 38 8.25 -0.88 21.89
CA ASP A 38 9.04 -1.91 22.60
C ASP A 38 8.61 -3.33 22.23
N ALA A 39 7.34 -3.53 21.82
CA ALA A 39 6.82 -4.81 21.39
C ALA A 39 7.23 -5.19 19.96
N GLY A 40 7.43 -4.18 19.09
CA GLY A 40 7.74 -4.37 17.68
C GLY A 40 7.21 -3.23 16.81
N PHE A 41 6.92 -3.52 15.55
CA PHE A 41 6.28 -2.57 14.64
C PHE A 41 4.75 -2.75 14.67
N GLU A 42 4.02 -1.66 14.85
CA GLU A 42 2.55 -1.65 14.94
C GLU A 42 1.98 -0.66 13.89
N LEU A 43 0.71 -0.82 13.54
CA LEU A 43 -0.02 0.20 12.79
C LEU A 43 -0.43 1.34 13.73
N ILE A 44 -0.10 2.57 13.34
CA ILE A 44 -0.55 3.79 14.03
C ILE A 44 -2.08 3.82 14.10
N SER A 45 -2.76 3.43 13.03
CA SER A 45 -4.23 3.47 12.95
C SER A 45 -4.91 2.62 14.03
N PHE A 46 -4.35 1.46 14.36
CA PHE A 46 -4.87 0.63 15.46
C PHE A 46 -4.43 1.12 16.83
N LYS A 47 -3.14 1.47 16.98
CA LYS A 47 -2.57 1.84 18.28
C LYS A 47 -3.13 3.15 18.82
N GLU A 48 -3.28 4.14 17.94
CA GLU A 48 -3.67 5.51 18.28
C GLU A 48 -5.11 5.83 17.86
N LYS A 49 -5.86 4.85 17.33
CA LYS A 49 -7.22 5.04 16.77
C LYS A 49 -7.27 6.16 15.72
N LYS A 50 -6.21 6.29 14.93
CA LYS A 50 -6.10 7.23 13.81
C LYS A 50 -6.63 6.60 12.52
N PRO A 51 -6.98 7.40 11.49
CA PRO A 51 -7.35 6.87 10.19
C PRO A 51 -6.23 6.03 9.56
N SER A 52 -6.58 5.12 8.66
CA SER A 52 -5.66 4.45 7.74
C SER A 52 -5.00 5.43 6.78
N ALA A 53 -3.90 5.02 6.15
CA ALA A 53 -3.25 5.87 5.14
C ALA A 53 -4.18 6.15 3.97
N PHE A 54 -4.95 5.14 3.53
CA PHE A 54 -5.94 5.31 2.49
C PHE A 54 -7.01 6.34 2.86
N GLU A 55 -7.56 6.28 4.07
CA GLU A 55 -8.56 7.27 4.52
C GLU A 55 -7.99 8.69 4.57
N LEU A 56 -6.72 8.87 4.96
CA LEU A 56 -6.09 10.20 4.93
C LEU A 56 -5.93 10.72 3.51
N VAL A 57 -5.41 9.90 2.59
CA VAL A 57 -5.25 10.29 1.18
C VAL A 57 -6.61 10.60 0.54
N GLN A 58 -7.62 9.78 0.82
CA GLN A 58 -8.97 9.91 0.26
C GLN A 58 -9.61 11.28 0.57
N LYS A 59 -9.28 11.92 1.69
CA LYS A 59 -9.78 13.25 2.06
C LYS A 59 -9.42 14.33 1.04
N TYR A 60 -8.31 14.17 0.32
CA TYR A 60 -7.79 15.16 -0.62
C TYR A 60 -8.08 14.82 -2.09
N MET A 61 -8.66 13.65 -2.35
CA MET A 61 -9.03 13.22 -3.70
C MET A 61 -10.25 13.99 -4.20
N LYS A 62 -10.16 14.54 -5.42
CA LYS A 62 -11.33 15.10 -6.14
C LYS A 62 -12.37 14.03 -6.43
N ASP A 63 -11.90 12.90 -6.97
CA ASP A 63 -12.69 11.71 -7.24
C ASP A 63 -12.10 10.56 -6.41
N LYS A 64 -12.81 10.18 -5.36
CA LYS A 64 -12.39 9.12 -4.43
C LYS A 64 -12.32 7.76 -5.11
N SER A 65 -13.10 7.55 -6.18
CA SER A 65 -13.14 6.29 -6.92
C SER A 65 -11.81 5.99 -7.64
N LYS A 66 -11.00 7.03 -7.91
CA LYS A 66 -9.68 6.91 -8.53
C LYS A 66 -8.54 6.58 -7.57
N LEU A 67 -8.82 6.41 -6.29
CA LEU A 67 -7.83 5.98 -5.31
C LEU A 67 -7.82 4.45 -5.19
N VAL A 68 -6.65 3.86 -5.39
CA VAL A 68 -6.42 2.42 -5.23
C VAL A 68 -5.33 2.19 -4.20
N SER A 69 -5.60 1.31 -3.25
CA SER A 69 -4.65 0.82 -2.25
C SER A 69 -3.89 -0.37 -2.83
N ALA A 70 -2.56 -0.30 -2.95
CA ALA A 70 -1.74 -1.41 -3.46
C ALA A 70 -0.25 -1.23 -3.12
N PHE A 71 0.53 -2.32 -3.22
CA PHE A 71 2.00 -2.37 -3.07
C PHE A 71 2.57 -2.14 -1.66
N HIS A 72 1.77 -2.24 -0.60
CA HIS A 72 2.22 -2.06 0.80
C HIS A 72 3.39 -2.97 1.21
N THR A 73 3.42 -4.20 0.69
CA THR A 73 4.34 -5.27 1.09
C THR A 73 5.48 -5.51 0.12
N ILE A 74 5.61 -4.68 -0.93
CA ILE A 74 6.65 -4.90 -1.93
C ILE A 74 8.03 -4.61 -1.32
N SER A 75 8.98 -5.53 -1.53
CA SER A 75 10.35 -5.32 -1.07
C SER A 75 11.10 -4.41 -2.03
N GLU A 76 11.38 -3.18 -1.61
CA GLU A 76 12.24 -2.24 -2.33
C GLU A 76 13.57 -2.89 -2.74
N LYS A 77 14.24 -3.58 -1.80
CA LYS A 77 15.52 -4.27 -2.07
C LYS A 77 15.44 -5.30 -3.19
N LYS A 78 14.31 -6.02 -3.32
CA LYS A 78 14.10 -6.97 -4.43
C LYS A 78 13.65 -6.25 -5.71
N LEU A 79 13.00 -5.10 -5.59
CA LEU A 79 12.53 -4.31 -6.73
C LEU A 79 13.68 -3.61 -7.46
N ILE A 80 14.69 -3.10 -6.74
CA ILE A 80 15.84 -2.40 -7.34
C ILE A 80 16.91 -3.35 -7.91
N GLU A 81 16.87 -4.64 -7.58
CA GLU A 81 17.83 -5.65 -8.05
C GLU A 81 17.11 -6.65 -8.97
N PRO A 82 17.17 -6.48 -10.30
CA PRO A 82 16.42 -7.29 -11.26
C PRO A 82 16.75 -8.78 -11.22
N LYS A 83 17.90 -9.17 -10.66
CA LYS A 83 18.28 -10.58 -10.49
C LYS A 83 17.54 -11.26 -9.34
N LEU A 84 17.00 -10.51 -8.40
CA LEU A 84 16.21 -11.06 -7.30
C LEU A 84 14.78 -11.32 -7.75
N VAL A 85 14.25 -12.47 -7.34
CA VAL A 85 12.86 -12.82 -7.64
C VAL A 85 11.92 -12.12 -6.66
N LEU A 86 11.00 -11.34 -7.21
CA LEU A 86 9.79 -10.86 -6.53
C LEU A 86 8.68 -11.90 -6.70
N ASP A 87 8.43 -12.75 -5.71
CA ASP A 87 7.29 -13.67 -5.70
C ASP A 87 6.42 -13.35 -4.47
N SER A 88 5.31 -12.66 -4.70
CA SER A 88 4.39 -12.25 -3.64
C SER A 88 3.03 -11.86 -4.19
N ASP A 89 2.00 -12.08 -3.37
CA ASP A 89 0.69 -11.50 -3.58
C ASP A 89 0.70 -10.01 -3.15
N ILE A 90 0.11 -9.16 -3.99
CA ILE A 90 -0.10 -7.74 -3.74
C ILE A 90 -1.58 -7.54 -3.45
N PHE A 91 -1.90 -7.16 -2.22
CA PHE A 91 -3.27 -6.83 -1.83
C PHE A 91 -3.73 -5.53 -2.46
N VAL A 92 -4.94 -5.54 -3.03
CA VAL A 92 -5.53 -4.42 -3.77
C VAL A 92 -6.92 -4.10 -3.22
N CYS A 93 -7.16 -2.84 -2.88
CA CYS A 93 -8.48 -2.32 -2.50
C CYS A 93 -8.82 -1.08 -3.33
N GLY A 94 -10.08 -0.92 -3.72
CA GLY A 94 -10.55 0.25 -4.44
C GLY A 94 -12.04 0.17 -4.79
N ASP A 95 -12.65 1.31 -5.07
CA ASP A 95 -14.11 1.41 -5.26
C ASP A 95 -14.54 1.38 -6.74
N ASP A 96 -13.68 1.81 -7.67
CA ASP A 96 -13.91 1.74 -9.13
C ASP A 96 -13.22 0.51 -9.73
N GLU A 97 -14.01 -0.36 -10.36
CA GLU A 97 -13.49 -1.58 -10.98
C GLU A 97 -12.49 -1.28 -12.10
N ASN A 98 -12.69 -0.20 -12.86
CA ASN A 98 -11.76 0.19 -13.93
C ASN A 98 -10.40 0.64 -13.37
N ALA A 99 -10.41 1.45 -12.31
CA ALA A 99 -9.19 1.86 -11.62
C ALA A 99 -8.44 0.65 -11.05
N VAL A 100 -9.16 -0.24 -10.36
CA VAL A 100 -8.61 -1.48 -9.79
C VAL A 100 -8.04 -2.38 -10.88
N ASN A 101 -8.74 -2.59 -11.99
CA ASN A 101 -8.28 -3.42 -13.10
C ASN A 101 -7.02 -2.85 -13.77
N THR A 102 -6.94 -1.52 -13.91
CA THR A 102 -5.72 -0.87 -14.41
C THR A 102 -4.53 -1.16 -13.50
N VAL A 103 -4.70 -1.04 -12.18
CA VAL A 103 -3.64 -1.35 -11.21
C VAL A 103 -3.29 -2.84 -11.21
N ASN A 104 -4.26 -3.74 -11.38
CA ASN A 104 -4.01 -5.17 -11.48
C ASN A 104 -3.18 -5.53 -12.71
N VAL A 105 -3.39 -4.86 -13.84
CA VAL A 105 -2.56 -5.02 -15.04
C VAL A 105 -1.13 -4.61 -14.74
N LEU A 106 -0.92 -3.43 -14.12
CA LEU A 106 0.42 -2.95 -13.73
C LEU A 106 1.12 -3.92 -12.76
N ILE A 107 0.40 -4.50 -11.79
CA ILE A 107 0.97 -5.50 -10.89
C ILE A 107 1.47 -6.73 -11.67
N LYS A 108 0.68 -7.21 -12.64
CA LYS A 108 1.00 -8.40 -13.44
C LYS A 108 2.13 -8.18 -14.44
N GLU A 109 2.48 -6.94 -14.76
CA GLU A 109 3.68 -6.64 -15.56
C GLU A 109 4.97 -7.03 -14.82
N ILE A 110 4.94 -7.05 -13.49
CA ILE A 110 6.06 -7.54 -12.68
C ILE A 110 5.92 -9.05 -12.51
N LYS A 111 6.87 -9.79 -13.11
CA LYS A 111 6.89 -11.26 -13.09
C LYS A 111 6.74 -11.80 -11.66
N ASN A 112 5.85 -12.79 -11.50
CA ASN A 112 5.52 -13.48 -10.25
C ASN A 112 4.82 -12.63 -9.17
N LEU A 113 4.47 -11.37 -9.45
CA LEU A 113 3.50 -10.67 -8.62
C LEU A 113 2.07 -11.03 -9.02
N ARG A 114 1.23 -11.17 -8.00
CA ARG A 114 -0.18 -11.54 -8.16
C ARG A 114 -1.07 -10.54 -7.44
N PRO A 115 -1.96 -9.81 -8.13
CA PRO A 115 -2.92 -8.98 -7.44
C PRO A 115 -3.98 -9.85 -6.75
N ILE A 116 -4.25 -9.54 -5.48
CA ILE A 116 -5.30 -10.18 -4.68
C ILE A 116 -6.27 -9.09 -4.23
N LEU A 117 -7.50 -9.16 -4.72
CA LEU A 117 -8.56 -8.21 -4.41
C LEU A 117 -9.08 -8.45 -2.99
N LEU A 118 -9.06 -7.41 -2.15
CA LEU A 118 -9.65 -7.46 -0.82
C LEU A 118 -11.01 -6.74 -0.74
N GLY A 119 -11.39 -5.98 -1.77
CA GLY A 119 -12.70 -5.31 -1.87
C GLY A 119 -12.58 -3.78 -1.91
N PRO A 120 -13.58 -3.04 -1.38
CA PRO A 120 -13.63 -1.58 -1.46
C PRO A 120 -12.48 -0.91 -0.71
N GLY A 121 -12.24 0.37 -1.01
CA GLY A 121 -11.16 1.16 -0.42
C GLY A 121 -11.20 1.22 1.11
N SER A 122 -12.40 1.16 1.69
CA SER A 122 -12.61 1.10 3.15
C SER A 122 -11.97 -0.12 3.83
N LEU A 123 -11.59 -1.15 3.07
CA LEU A 123 -10.85 -2.32 3.57
C LEU A 123 -9.33 -2.18 3.43
N SER A 124 -8.80 -1.04 2.96
CA SER A 124 -7.36 -0.81 2.77
C SER A 124 -6.52 -1.09 4.02
N TYR A 125 -7.05 -0.78 5.21
CA TYR A 125 -6.34 -1.01 6.47
C TYR A 125 -5.92 -2.48 6.65
N LEU A 126 -6.64 -3.45 6.07
CA LEU A 126 -6.25 -4.86 6.05
C LEU A 126 -4.98 -5.09 5.23
N ALA A 127 -4.88 -4.47 4.05
CA ALA A 127 -3.69 -4.54 3.21
C ALA A 127 -2.48 -3.85 3.88
N GLU A 128 -2.70 -2.69 4.50
CA GLU A 128 -1.67 -1.95 5.24
C GLU A 128 -1.11 -2.78 6.42
N THR A 129 -1.95 -3.61 7.05
CA THR A 129 -1.57 -4.47 8.19
C THR A 129 -0.56 -5.55 7.81
N ALA A 130 -0.49 -5.95 6.54
CA ALA A 130 0.45 -6.98 6.10
C ALA A 130 1.92 -6.55 6.31
N THR A 131 2.22 -5.26 6.22
CA THR A 131 3.59 -4.74 6.35
C THR A 131 4.18 -4.89 7.76
N PRO A 132 3.54 -4.46 8.87
CA PRO A 132 4.07 -4.73 10.21
C PRO A 132 4.15 -6.23 10.50
N ILE A 133 3.24 -7.07 9.98
CA ILE A 133 3.36 -8.53 10.12
C ILE A 133 4.70 -9.00 9.52
N LEU A 134 4.99 -8.61 8.28
CA LEU A 134 6.22 -8.99 7.58
C LEU A 134 7.48 -8.43 8.27
N ILE A 135 7.46 -7.17 8.72
CA ILE A 135 8.61 -6.54 9.38
C ILE A 135 8.92 -7.23 10.72
N ASN A 136 7.91 -7.49 11.54
CA ASN A 136 8.11 -8.20 12.80
C ASN A 136 8.61 -9.62 12.58
N ALA A 137 7.99 -10.36 11.65
CA ALA A 137 8.43 -11.71 11.29
C ALA A 137 9.88 -11.71 10.78
N MET A 138 10.24 -10.73 9.95
CA MET A 138 11.60 -10.55 9.43
C MET A 138 12.62 -10.41 10.56
N ILE A 139 12.37 -9.51 11.51
CA ILE A 139 13.31 -9.20 12.59
C ILE A 139 13.41 -10.38 13.56
N LYS A 140 12.28 -10.92 14.01
CA LYS A 140 12.24 -12.00 15.01
C LYS A 140 12.83 -13.31 14.50
N ASN A 141 12.66 -13.60 13.20
CA ASN A 141 13.12 -14.85 12.60
C ASN A 141 14.38 -14.68 11.71
N LYS A 142 14.98 -13.48 11.69
CA LYS A 142 16.15 -13.15 10.84
C LYS A 142 15.96 -13.48 9.36
N MET A 143 14.72 -13.33 8.86
CA MET A 143 14.41 -13.57 7.45
C MET A 143 14.96 -12.45 6.58
N LYS A 144 15.20 -12.73 5.30
CA LYS A 144 15.62 -11.71 4.33
C LYS A 144 14.43 -11.32 3.45
N ASN A 145 13.96 -10.07 3.59
CA ASN A 145 12.96 -9.46 2.72
C ASN A 145 11.73 -10.37 2.46
N PRO A 146 10.99 -10.78 3.51
CA PRO A 146 9.86 -11.68 3.35
C PRO A 146 8.74 -11.02 2.52
N GLY A 147 8.00 -11.85 1.80
CA GLY A 147 6.74 -11.48 1.13
C GLY A 147 5.59 -12.33 1.68
N ILE A 148 4.39 -12.09 1.16
CA ILE A 148 3.18 -12.82 1.53
C ILE A 148 2.56 -13.48 0.30
N LYS A 149 1.96 -14.67 0.47
CA LYS A 149 1.23 -15.40 -0.57
C LYS A 149 0.13 -16.24 0.06
N ILE A 150 -1.07 -16.22 -0.52
CA ILE A 150 -2.21 -17.05 -0.13
C ILE A 150 -2.14 -18.34 -0.96
N ILE A 151 -2.14 -19.50 -0.29
CA ILE A 151 -2.01 -20.84 -0.87
C ILE A 151 -3.25 -21.69 -0.64
#